data_AF-A0AAE4F1W6-F1
#
_entry.id   AF-A0AAE4F1W6-F1
#
_cell.length_a   1.000
_cell.length_b   1.000
_cell.length_c   1.000
_cell.angle_alpha   90.00
_cell.angle_beta   90.00
_cell.angle_gamma   90.00
#
_symmetry.space_group_name_H-M   'P 1'
#
loop_
_entity.id
_entity.type
_entity.pdbx_description
1 polymer ?
#
loop_
_entity_poly.entity_id
_entity_poly.type
_entity_poly.pdbx_seq_one_letter_code
_entity_poly.pdbx_strand_id
1 'polypeptide(L)'
;MRTQDGGHRAAAVTAIADRDYRRAGDEYTRAGWRVLADPRERIDPFGADEKGWVGDGLQYLATSAVCYRVAGQDTRATRRGVEGVAVAKDLTNALEHPVQHACLTEFVGDFRTAAGLDGGEAAYREAETAYEDAASAVDNPQAWGTTPLFEAAATLLQQVARGPANGEIAIPWEDLHGTNPDDPGQFLAQRAVVKRQRFPSLVQQAIADGFLATPRGTTEYDTDHHQCPHCGSTDVNWVAESVVCLRCSRPTEDID
;
A
#
# COMPACT_ATOMS: atom_id res chain seq x y z
N MET A 1 10.56 14.64 -0.47
CA MET A 1 11.73 13.74 -0.52
C MET A 1 11.21 12.36 -0.23
N ARG A 2 11.47 11.39 -1.11
CA ARG A 2 11.02 10.00 -0.94
C ARG A 2 11.85 9.32 0.16
N THR A 3 11.33 8.25 0.75
CA THR A 3 12.05 7.37 1.68
C THR A 3 13.26 6.70 1.02
N GLN A 4 14.21 6.22 1.81
CA GLN A 4 15.43 5.59 1.29
C GLN A 4 15.17 4.13 0.92
N ASP A 5 14.49 3.87 -0.19
CA ASP A 5 14.21 2.51 -0.66
C ASP A 5 15.38 1.86 -1.45
N GLY A 6 16.47 2.59 -1.68
CA GLY A 6 17.65 2.11 -2.42
C GLY A 6 17.40 1.84 -3.92
N GLY A 7 16.34 2.42 -4.50
CA GLY A 7 15.93 2.14 -5.89
C GLY A 7 15.13 0.84 -6.05
N HIS A 8 14.93 0.08 -4.97
CA HIS A 8 14.23 -1.19 -5.03
C HIS A 8 12.74 -1.05 -5.38
N ARG A 9 12.08 0.05 -4.99
CA ARG A 9 10.70 0.32 -5.44
C ARG A 9 10.63 0.47 -6.96
N ALA A 10 11.56 1.20 -7.57
CA ALA A 10 11.60 1.38 -9.01
C ALA A 10 11.80 0.02 -9.71
N ALA A 11 12.77 -0.78 -9.24
CA ALA A 11 13.01 -2.12 -9.75
C ALA A 11 11.78 -3.05 -9.61
N ALA A 12 11.03 -2.93 -8.51
CA ALA A 12 9.80 -3.69 -8.29
C ALA A 12 8.69 -3.30 -9.27
N VAL A 13 8.54 -2.00 -9.53
CA VAL A 13 7.56 -1.48 -10.50
C VAL A 13 7.87 -1.97 -11.91
N THR A 14 9.14 -1.94 -12.33
CA THR A 14 9.57 -2.53 -13.61
C THR A 14 9.24 -4.02 -13.67
N ALA A 15 9.54 -4.78 -12.62
CA ALA A 15 9.23 -6.21 -12.57
C ALA A 15 7.72 -6.50 -12.66
N ILE A 16 6.86 -5.67 -12.05
CA ILE A 16 5.39 -5.77 -12.25
C ILE A 16 5.01 -5.51 -13.71
N ALA A 17 5.61 -4.51 -14.34
CA ALA A 17 5.35 -4.16 -15.73
C ALA A 17 5.68 -5.33 -16.68
N ASP A 18 6.77 -6.05 -16.37
CA ASP A 18 7.24 -7.23 -17.08
C ASP A 18 6.50 -8.53 -16.69
N ARG A 19 5.59 -8.49 -15.71
CA ARG A 19 4.90 -9.66 -15.13
C ARG A 19 5.81 -10.63 -14.36
N ASP A 20 6.98 -10.20 -13.94
CA ASP A 20 7.84 -10.97 -13.02
C ASP A 20 7.49 -10.65 -11.55
N TYR A 21 6.34 -11.16 -11.10
CA TYR A 21 5.87 -10.89 -9.74
C TYR A 21 6.74 -11.51 -8.65
N ARG A 22 7.49 -12.58 -8.96
CA ARG A 22 8.48 -13.13 -8.02
C ARG A 22 9.58 -12.12 -7.77
N ARG A 23 10.16 -11.55 -8.83
CA ARG A 23 11.17 -10.49 -8.71
C ARG A 23 10.58 -9.23 -8.08
N ALA A 24 9.37 -8.83 -8.45
CA ALA A 24 8.71 -7.70 -7.81
C ALA A 24 8.58 -7.87 -6.29
N GLY A 25 8.22 -9.08 -5.84
CA GLY A 25 8.21 -9.41 -4.41
C GLY A 25 9.58 -9.32 -3.77
N ASP A 26 10.64 -9.79 -4.45
CA ASP A 26 12.03 -9.68 -3.96
C ASP A 26 12.47 -8.22 -3.79
N GLU A 27 12.18 -7.37 -4.79
CA GLU A 27 12.56 -5.96 -4.73
C GLU A 27 11.74 -5.18 -3.71
N TYR A 28 10.41 -5.38 -3.62
CA TYR A 28 9.63 -4.76 -2.55
C TYR A 28 10.07 -5.23 -1.15
N THR A 29 10.49 -6.48 -1.00
CA THR A 29 11.05 -6.95 0.27
C THR A 29 12.32 -6.17 0.65
N ARG A 30 13.23 -5.98 -0.31
CA ARG A 30 14.46 -5.19 -0.09
C ARG A 30 14.16 -3.72 0.19
N ALA A 31 13.21 -3.13 -0.54
CA ALA A 31 12.73 -1.77 -0.29
C ALA A 31 12.21 -1.64 1.15
N GLY A 32 11.36 -2.59 1.58
CA GLY A 32 10.81 -2.63 2.92
C GLY A 32 11.88 -2.69 4.00
N TRP A 33 12.82 -3.64 3.90
CA TRP A 33 13.93 -3.75 4.84
C TRP A 33 14.82 -2.51 4.87
N ARG A 34 15.09 -1.89 3.72
CA ARG A 34 15.91 -0.69 3.65
C ARG A 34 15.25 0.48 4.36
N VAL A 35 13.96 0.72 4.10
CA VAL A 35 13.21 1.80 4.75
C VAL A 35 13.03 1.54 6.25
N LEU A 36 12.82 0.30 6.67
CA LEU A 36 12.70 -0.04 8.09
C LEU A 36 14.04 0.10 8.84
N ALA A 37 15.17 -0.05 8.15
CA ALA A 37 16.49 0.17 8.73
C ALA A 37 16.85 1.66 8.81
N ASP A 38 16.62 2.41 7.73
CA ASP A 38 16.97 3.82 7.58
C ASP A 38 15.89 4.55 6.75
N PRO A 39 14.76 4.96 7.35
CA PRO A 39 13.61 5.46 6.59
C PRO A 39 13.94 6.74 5.82
N ARG A 40 14.72 7.63 6.46
CA ARG A 40 15.15 8.91 5.89
C ARG A 40 16.34 9.47 6.65
N GLU A 41 17.08 10.38 6.00
CA GLU A 41 18.12 11.16 6.67
C GLU A 41 17.57 11.85 7.93
N ARG A 42 18.24 11.66 9.07
CA ARG A 42 17.89 12.20 10.39
C ARG A 42 16.57 11.68 11.00
N ILE A 43 16.00 10.60 10.46
CA ILE A 43 14.87 9.90 11.07
C ILE A 43 15.36 8.55 11.57
N ASP A 44 15.28 8.33 12.88
CA ASP A 44 15.56 7.04 13.52
C ASP A 44 14.27 6.20 13.51
N PRO A 45 14.27 4.97 12.95
CA PRO A 45 13.08 4.13 12.93
C PRO A 45 12.56 3.75 14.32
N PHE A 46 13.40 3.83 15.36
CA PHE A 46 13.01 3.58 16.75
C PHE A 46 12.82 4.87 17.57
N GLY A 47 12.98 6.03 16.93
CA GLY A 47 12.68 7.32 17.52
C GLY A 47 11.22 7.73 17.29
N ALA A 48 10.73 8.65 18.11
CA ALA A 48 9.43 9.28 17.88
C ALA A 48 9.41 9.98 16.52
N ASP A 49 8.41 9.67 15.70
CA ASP A 49 8.19 10.27 14.39
C ASP A 49 6.70 10.56 14.19
N GLU A 50 6.33 11.84 14.31
CA GLU A 50 4.95 12.30 14.12
C GLU A 50 4.39 11.91 12.74
N LYS A 51 5.24 11.83 11.71
CA LYS A 51 4.81 11.53 10.34
C LYS A 51 4.76 10.02 10.05
N GLY A 52 5.52 9.23 10.80
CA GLY A 52 5.60 7.78 10.68
C GLY A 52 6.12 7.31 9.31
N TRP A 53 7.26 7.85 8.87
CA TRP A 53 7.90 7.52 7.58
C TRP A 53 8.24 6.03 7.42
N VAL A 54 8.36 5.29 8.53
CA VAL A 54 8.49 3.83 8.54
C VAL A 54 7.32 3.11 7.88
N GLY A 55 6.16 3.78 7.74
CA GLY A 55 4.98 3.26 7.05
C GLY A 55 5.24 2.79 5.62
N ASP A 56 6.10 3.49 4.86
CA ASP A 56 6.49 3.08 3.50
C ASP A 56 7.13 1.68 3.51
N GLY A 57 7.94 1.39 4.52
CA GLY A 57 8.58 0.08 4.69
C GLY A 57 7.55 -1.03 4.92
N LEU A 58 6.55 -0.77 5.77
CA LEU A 58 5.43 -1.69 5.99
C LEU A 58 4.62 -1.92 4.70
N GLN A 59 4.32 -0.84 3.97
CA GLN A 59 3.59 -0.91 2.71
C GLN A 59 4.34 -1.74 1.67
N TYR A 60 5.66 -1.59 1.55
CA TYR A 60 6.46 -2.42 0.65
C TYR A 60 6.45 -3.89 1.05
N LEU A 61 6.61 -4.21 2.35
CA LEU A 61 6.50 -5.60 2.81
C LEU A 61 5.12 -6.19 2.52
N ALA A 62 4.02 -5.45 2.75
CA ALA A 62 2.67 -5.94 2.47
C ALA A 62 2.46 -6.18 0.97
N THR A 63 2.96 -5.27 0.13
CA THR A 63 2.91 -5.40 -1.34
C THR A 63 3.71 -6.60 -1.82
N SER A 64 4.88 -6.86 -1.22
CA SER A 64 5.69 -8.03 -1.54
C SER A 64 4.93 -9.35 -1.31
N ALA A 65 4.10 -9.42 -0.25
CA ALA A 65 3.27 -10.58 0.02
C ALA A 65 2.26 -10.82 -1.11
N VAL A 66 1.57 -9.77 -1.58
CA VAL A 66 0.65 -9.88 -2.73
C VAL A 66 1.39 -10.31 -3.99
N CYS A 67 2.56 -9.71 -4.30
CA CYS A 67 3.38 -10.12 -5.45
C CYS A 67 3.74 -11.61 -5.39
N TYR A 68 4.15 -12.11 -4.22
CA TYR A 68 4.46 -13.53 -4.06
C TYR A 68 3.23 -14.41 -4.29
N ARG A 69 2.05 -14.03 -3.79
CA ARG A 69 0.83 -14.85 -4.02
C ARG A 69 0.41 -14.86 -5.49
N VAL A 70 0.47 -13.72 -6.17
CA VAL A 70 0.22 -13.64 -7.62
C VAL A 70 1.23 -14.52 -8.40
N ALA A 71 2.46 -14.65 -7.90
CA ALA A 71 3.48 -15.55 -8.45
C ALA A 71 3.34 -17.03 -8.03
N GLY A 72 2.31 -17.41 -7.26
CA GLY A 72 2.13 -18.77 -6.73
C GLY A 72 3.14 -19.17 -5.64
N GLN A 73 3.75 -18.19 -4.95
CA GLN A 73 4.80 -18.36 -3.93
C GLN A 73 4.24 -18.15 -2.51
N ASP A 74 3.16 -18.84 -2.15
CA ASP A 74 2.43 -18.63 -0.89
C ASP A 74 3.32 -18.74 0.35
N THR A 75 4.29 -19.67 0.37
CA THR A 75 5.23 -19.80 1.49
C THR A 75 6.04 -18.53 1.73
N ARG A 76 6.44 -17.82 0.66
CA ARG A 76 7.14 -16.54 0.79
C ARG A 76 6.18 -15.45 1.26
N ALA A 77 4.97 -15.42 0.73
CA ALA A 77 3.93 -14.49 1.17
C ALA A 77 3.63 -14.63 2.67
N THR A 78 3.40 -15.84 3.17
CA THR A 78 3.21 -16.14 4.60
C THR A 78 4.35 -15.57 5.44
N ARG A 79 5.61 -15.78 5.04
CA ARG A 79 6.78 -15.26 5.77
C ARG A 79 6.80 -13.73 5.81
N ARG A 80 6.39 -13.04 4.74
CA ARG A 80 6.29 -11.57 4.71
C ARG A 80 5.14 -11.09 5.60
N GLY A 81 4.01 -11.79 5.59
CA GLY A 81 2.89 -11.48 6.49
C GLY A 81 3.27 -11.61 7.97
N VAL A 82 3.92 -12.71 8.37
CA VAL A 82 4.36 -12.92 9.76
C VAL A 82 5.37 -11.86 10.20
N GLU A 83 6.36 -11.56 9.36
CA GLU A 83 7.32 -10.49 9.62
C GLU A 83 6.64 -9.14 9.77
N GLY A 84 5.77 -8.77 8.82
CA GLY A 84 5.08 -7.48 8.85
C GLY A 84 4.19 -7.30 10.07
N VAL A 85 3.49 -8.35 10.50
CA VAL A 85 2.72 -8.33 11.77
C VAL A 85 3.63 -8.09 12.97
N ALA A 86 4.80 -8.73 13.01
CA ALA A 86 5.75 -8.54 14.10
C ALA A 86 6.31 -7.11 14.12
N VAL A 87 6.73 -6.59 12.96
CA VAL A 87 7.26 -5.23 12.83
C VAL A 87 6.21 -4.17 13.17
N ALA A 88 4.98 -4.29 12.65
CA ALA A 88 3.92 -3.32 12.93
C ALA A 88 3.61 -3.24 14.43
N LYS A 89 3.63 -4.37 15.13
CA LYS A 89 3.47 -4.41 16.59
C LYS A 89 4.66 -3.80 17.32
N ASP A 90 5.88 -4.07 16.87
CA ASP A 90 7.09 -3.56 17.49
C ASP A 90 7.19 -2.02 17.39
N LEU A 91 6.77 -1.45 16.27
CA LEU A 91 6.75 0.00 16.04
C LEU A 91 5.82 0.77 16.99
N THR A 92 4.92 0.10 17.72
CA THR A 92 4.15 0.76 18.79
C THR A 92 5.02 1.22 19.97
N ASN A 93 6.24 0.68 20.10
CA ASN A 93 7.22 1.14 21.08
C ASN A 93 7.94 2.43 20.66
N ALA A 94 7.86 2.81 19.38
CA ALA A 94 8.56 3.97 18.82
C ALA A 94 7.60 5.13 18.48
N LEU A 95 6.46 4.82 17.85
CA LEU A 95 5.42 5.81 17.59
C LEU A 95 4.61 6.02 18.87
N GLU A 96 4.42 7.27 19.29
CA GLU A 96 3.85 7.57 20.61
C GLU A 96 2.35 7.91 20.55
N HIS A 97 1.84 8.32 19.38
CA HIS A 97 0.47 8.82 19.28
C HIS A 97 -0.55 7.67 19.17
N PRO A 98 -1.64 7.66 19.96
CA PRO A 98 -2.64 6.58 19.93
C PRO A 98 -3.22 6.30 18.55
N VAL A 99 -3.41 7.34 17.74
CA VAL A 99 -3.90 7.21 16.36
C VAL A 99 -2.90 6.51 15.43
N GLN A 100 -1.59 6.65 15.67
CA GLN A 100 -0.56 5.91 14.93
C GLN A 100 -0.59 4.43 15.33
N HIS A 101 -0.82 4.11 16.61
CA HIS A 101 -1.01 2.73 17.06
C HIS A 101 -2.22 2.08 16.40
N ALA A 102 -3.34 2.80 16.29
CA ALA A 102 -4.51 2.32 15.55
C ALA A 102 -4.17 2.02 14.07
N CYS A 103 -3.39 2.89 13.41
CA CYS A 103 -2.91 2.64 12.05
C CYS A 103 -1.93 1.46 11.95
N LEU A 104 -1.10 1.20 12.97
CA LEU A 104 -0.26 0.01 13.02
C LEU A 104 -1.09 -1.27 13.18
N THR A 105 -2.19 -1.22 13.95
CA THR A 105 -3.17 -2.31 14.02
C THR A 105 -3.88 -2.53 12.67
N GLU A 106 -4.19 -1.46 11.93
CA GLU A 106 -4.67 -1.56 10.54
C GLU A 106 -3.67 -2.30 9.65
N PHE A 107 -2.37 -2.01 9.75
CA PHE A 107 -1.32 -2.76 9.05
C PHE A 107 -1.26 -4.24 9.44
N VAL A 108 -1.53 -4.61 10.70
CA VAL A 108 -1.66 -6.02 11.09
C VAL A 108 -2.77 -6.71 10.30
N GLY A 109 -3.90 -6.03 10.08
CA GLY A 109 -4.96 -6.47 9.18
C GLY A 109 -4.45 -6.63 7.74
N ASP A 110 -3.74 -5.62 7.22
CA ASP A 110 -3.19 -5.64 5.86
C ASP A 110 -2.26 -6.83 5.63
N PHE A 111 -1.31 -7.07 6.54
CA PHE A 111 -0.36 -8.17 6.43
C PHE A 111 -1.04 -9.53 6.49
N ARG A 112 -2.01 -9.71 7.39
CA ARG A 112 -2.77 -10.96 7.49
C ARG A 112 -3.55 -11.21 6.20
N THR A 113 -4.29 -10.23 5.72
CA THR A 113 -5.08 -10.36 4.48
C THR A 113 -4.21 -10.56 3.24
N ALA A 114 -3.17 -9.74 3.06
CA ALA A 114 -2.27 -9.80 1.92
C ALA A 114 -1.59 -11.17 1.83
N ALA A 115 -1.08 -11.69 2.95
CA ALA A 115 -0.36 -12.96 3.00
C ALA A 115 -1.27 -14.21 3.12
N GLY A 116 -2.59 -14.03 3.20
CA GLY A 116 -3.53 -15.15 3.37
C GLY A 116 -3.43 -15.84 4.74
N LEU A 117 -3.08 -15.08 5.78
CA LEU A 117 -3.10 -15.55 7.17
C LEU A 117 -4.51 -15.42 7.76
N ASP A 118 -4.82 -16.27 8.73
CA ASP A 118 -6.05 -16.17 9.51
C ASP A 118 -6.12 -14.86 10.31
N GLY A 119 -7.34 -14.46 10.71
CA GLY A 119 -7.55 -13.36 11.65
C GLY A 119 -7.45 -11.95 11.08
N GLY A 120 -7.36 -11.77 9.75
CA GLY A 120 -7.36 -10.44 9.13
C GLY A 120 -8.61 -9.62 9.46
N GLU A 121 -9.80 -10.24 9.42
CA GLU A 121 -11.06 -9.57 9.78
C GLU A 121 -11.06 -9.08 11.24
N ALA A 122 -10.60 -9.93 12.17
CA ALA A 122 -10.53 -9.59 13.58
C ALA A 122 -9.55 -8.42 13.83
N ALA A 123 -8.40 -8.41 13.14
CA ALA A 123 -7.43 -7.33 13.23
C ALA A 123 -7.99 -5.99 12.70
N TYR A 124 -8.79 -5.99 11.62
CA TYR A 124 -9.46 -4.75 11.19
C TYR A 124 -10.48 -4.25 12.20
N ARG A 125 -11.28 -5.14 12.81
CA ARG A 125 -12.21 -4.72 13.87
C ARG A 125 -11.47 -4.16 15.09
N GLU A 126 -10.31 -4.73 15.43
CA GLU A 126 -9.44 -4.20 16.48
C GLU A 126 -8.92 -2.80 16.10
N ALA A 127 -8.55 -2.57 14.84
CA ALA A 127 -8.16 -1.25 14.35
C ALA A 127 -9.33 -0.25 14.38
N GLU A 128 -10.56 -0.67 14.01
CA GLU A 128 -11.78 0.15 14.09
C GLU A 128 -11.95 0.67 15.53
N THR A 129 -11.94 -0.21 16.53
CA THR A 129 -12.04 0.17 17.95
C THR A 129 -10.85 1.04 18.39
N ALA A 130 -9.62 0.73 17.97
CA ALA A 130 -8.46 1.53 18.34
C ALA A 130 -8.53 2.97 17.81
N TYR A 131 -9.09 3.19 16.61
CA TYR A 131 -9.32 4.54 16.08
C TYR A 131 -10.39 5.29 16.87
N GLU A 132 -11.50 4.61 17.22
CA GLU A 132 -12.55 5.19 18.07
C GLU A 132 -12.01 5.59 19.45
N ASP A 133 -11.22 4.74 20.08
CA ASP A 133 -10.60 5.00 21.39
C ASP A 133 -9.59 6.17 21.33
N ALA A 134 -8.89 6.32 20.19
CA ALA A 134 -7.92 7.40 19.97
C ALA A 134 -8.56 8.78 19.71
N ALA A 135 -9.89 8.86 19.50
CA ALA A 135 -10.58 10.06 19.03
C ALA A 135 -10.26 11.33 19.83
N SER A 136 -10.20 11.22 21.16
CA SER A 136 -9.94 12.36 22.06
C SER A 136 -8.53 12.95 21.94
N ALA A 137 -7.59 12.22 21.34
CA ALA A 137 -6.22 12.68 21.09
C ALA A 137 -6.04 13.29 19.69
N VAL A 138 -7.09 13.36 18.87
CA VAL A 138 -7.01 13.76 17.47
C VAL A 138 -7.73 15.09 17.25
N ASP A 139 -6.96 16.17 17.14
CA ASP A 139 -7.51 17.51 16.86
C ASP A 139 -7.90 17.69 15.38
N ASN A 140 -7.14 17.10 14.46
CA ASN A 140 -7.37 17.22 13.02
C ASN A 140 -7.19 15.86 12.32
N PRO A 141 -8.27 15.08 12.16
CA PRO A 141 -8.19 13.76 11.55
C PRO A 141 -7.82 13.79 10.07
N GLN A 142 -8.15 14.88 9.35
CA GLN A 142 -7.77 15.04 7.94
C GLN A 142 -6.25 15.19 7.79
N ALA A 143 -5.61 15.94 8.68
CA ALA A 143 -4.16 16.07 8.69
C ALA A 143 -3.48 14.71 8.94
N TRP A 144 -3.98 13.94 9.90
CA TRP A 144 -3.50 12.59 10.17
C TRP A 144 -3.65 11.65 8.96
N GLY A 145 -4.81 11.66 8.31
CA GLY A 145 -5.08 10.84 7.12
C GLY A 145 -4.17 11.11 5.92
N THR A 146 -3.40 12.21 5.94
CA THR A 146 -2.40 12.58 4.92
C THR A 146 -0.95 12.46 5.40
N THR A 147 -0.73 11.95 6.61
CA THR A 147 0.64 11.64 7.06
C THR A 147 1.19 10.42 6.31
N PRO A 148 2.53 10.31 6.14
CA PRO A 148 3.17 9.19 5.46
C PRO A 148 2.69 7.81 5.94
N LEU A 149 2.52 7.61 7.26
CA LEU A 149 2.02 6.34 7.80
C LEU A 149 0.63 5.96 7.23
N PHE A 150 -0.29 6.93 7.19
CA PHE A 150 -1.68 6.71 6.77
C PHE A 150 -1.81 6.60 5.24
N GLU A 151 -1.02 7.37 4.49
CA GLU A 151 -0.93 7.23 3.03
C GLU A 151 -0.35 5.85 2.66
N ALA A 152 0.69 5.40 3.36
CA ALA A 152 1.27 4.08 3.17
C ALA A 152 0.25 2.96 3.45
N ALA A 153 -0.54 3.08 4.52
CA ALA A 153 -1.61 2.13 4.81
C ALA A 153 -2.68 2.09 3.70
N ALA A 154 -2.99 3.22 3.04
CA ALA A 154 -3.99 3.26 1.97
C ALA A 154 -3.48 2.66 0.64
N THR A 155 -2.18 2.81 0.37
CA THR A 155 -1.58 2.61 -0.95
C THR A 155 -1.79 1.20 -1.51
N LEU A 156 -1.63 0.15 -0.69
CA LEU A 156 -1.78 -1.22 -1.18
C LEU A 156 -3.23 -1.55 -1.56
N LEU A 157 -4.20 -1.12 -0.74
CA LEU A 157 -5.63 -1.28 -1.06
C LEU A 157 -5.95 -0.62 -2.40
N GLN A 158 -5.51 0.63 -2.59
CA GLN A 158 -5.70 1.34 -3.85
C GLN A 158 -5.05 0.62 -5.02
N GLN A 159 -3.82 0.13 -4.87
CA GLN A 159 -3.11 -0.60 -5.91
C GLN A 159 -3.85 -1.87 -6.36
N VAL A 160 -4.29 -2.73 -5.42
CA VAL A 160 -5.02 -3.95 -5.79
C VAL A 160 -6.39 -3.65 -6.40
N ALA A 161 -6.99 -2.51 -6.05
CA ALA A 161 -8.27 -2.08 -6.61
C ALA A 161 -8.15 -1.56 -8.05
N ARG A 162 -6.95 -1.20 -8.53
CA ARG A 162 -6.75 -0.65 -9.88
C ARG A 162 -7.03 -1.64 -11.00
N GLY A 163 -6.64 -2.90 -10.83
CA GLY A 163 -6.75 -3.91 -11.88
C GLY A 163 -8.18 -4.06 -12.40
N PRO A 164 -9.15 -4.35 -11.51
CA PRO A 164 -10.57 -4.46 -11.87
C PRO A 164 -11.19 -3.17 -12.41
N ALA A 165 -10.56 -2.00 -12.18
CA ALA A 165 -11.06 -0.70 -12.59
C ALA A 165 -10.36 -0.15 -13.84
N ASN A 166 -9.85 -1.03 -14.71
CA ASN A 166 -9.20 -0.64 -15.96
C ASN A 166 -8.07 0.39 -15.72
N GLY A 167 -7.31 0.21 -14.64
CA GLY A 167 -6.19 1.08 -14.27
C GLY A 167 -6.53 2.28 -13.40
N GLU A 168 -7.82 2.55 -13.15
CA GLU A 168 -8.27 3.72 -12.39
C GLU A 168 -8.17 3.56 -10.86
N ILE A 169 -8.30 4.67 -10.15
CA ILE A 169 -8.51 4.65 -8.69
C ILE A 169 -9.93 4.17 -8.44
N ALA A 170 -10.09 2.93 -7.98
CA ALA A 170 -11.41 2.36 -7.68
C ALA A 170 -11.90 2.65 -6.26
N ILE A 171 -10.99 3.06 -5.37
CA ILE A 171 -11.28 3.43 -3.98
C ILE A 171 -10.66 4.82 -3.76
N PRO A 172 -11.44 5.89 -3.97
CA PRO A 172 -10.96 7.25 -3.83
C PRO A 172 -10.79 7.62 -2.35
N TRP A 173 -10.15 8.75 -2.09
CA TRP A 173 -9.76 9.15 -0.73
C TRP A 173 -10.97 9.35 0.19
N GLU A 174 -12.07 9.84 -0.37
CA GLU A 174 -13.33 10.11 0.33
C GLU A 174 -13.99 8.82 0.80
N ASP A 175 -13.82 7.72 0.07
CA ASP A 175 -14.36 6.41 0.47
C ASP A 175 -13.54 5.79 1.61
N LEU A 176 -12.25 6.15 1.72
CA LEU A 176 -11.38 5.65 2.78
C LEU A 176 -11.67 6.27 4.14
N HIS A 177 -12.31 7.43 4.20
CA HIS A 177 -12.53 8.15 5.45
C HIS A 177 -14.02 8.39 5.70
N GLY A 178 -14.40 8.57 6.97
CA GLY A 178 -15.77 8.89 7.33
C GLY A 178 -16.17 10.28 6.82
N THR A 179 -17.48 10.54 6.72
CA THR A 179 -18.00 11.80 6.18
C THR A 179 -18.00 12.95 7.19
N ASN A 180 -17.85 12.66 8.49
CA ASN A 180 -17.88 13.66 9.56
C ASN A 180 -16.50 13.82 10.22
N PRO A 181 -15.74 14.88 9.87
CA PRO A 181 -14.44 15.14 10.50
C PRO A 181 -14.55 15.62 11.96
N ASP A 182 -15.73 16.04 12.43
CA ASP A 182 -15.97 16.41 13.83
C ASP A 182 -16.10 15.18 14.75
N ASP A 183 -16.10 13.96 14.19
CA ASP A 183 -15.91 12.69 14.90
C ASP A 183 -14.61 12.02 14.42
N PRO A 184 -13.44 12.40 14.98
CA PRO A 184 -12.14 11.92 14.51
C PRO A 184 -11.99 10.40 14.54
N GLY A 185 -12.61 9.75 15.53
CA GLY A 185 -12.58 8.30 15.69
C GLY A 185 -13.29 7.60 14.56
N GLN A 186 -14.57 7.92 14.33
CA GLN A 186 -15.33 7.35 13.22
C GLN A 186 -14.76 7.75 11.85
N PHE A 187 -14.25 8.98 11.73
CA PHE A 187 -13.63 9.46 10.50
C PHE A 187 -12.45 8.58 10.07
N LEU A 188 -11.54 8.24 10.98
CA LEU A 188 -10.36 7.42 10.67
C LEU A 188 -10.68 5.92 10.68
N ALA A 189 -11.57 5.45 11.55
CA ALA A 189 -11.99 4.04 11.64
C ALA A 189 -12.57 3.51 10.32
N GLN A 190 -13.19 4.38 9.51
CA GLN A 190 -13.76 4.03 8.21
C GLN A 190 -12.75 3.33 7.29
N ARG A 191 -11.46 3.64 7.40
CA ARG A 191 -10.38 2.99 6.61
C ARG A 191 -10.33 1.49 6.86
N ALA A 192 -10.37 1.10 8.13
CA ALA A 192 -10.36 -0.29 8.55
C ALA A 192 -11.68 -1.00 8.15
N VAL A 193 -12.81 -0.30 8.23
CA VAL A 193 -14.12 -0.80 7.74
C VAL A 193 -14.06 -1.13 6.24
N VAL A 194 -13.59 -0.20 5.41
CA VAL A 194 -13.48 -0.40 3.95
C VAL A 194 -12.51 -1.53 3.63
N LYS A 195 -11.34 -1.57 4.27
CA LYS A 195 -10.36 -2.64 4.09
C LYS A 195 -10.94 -4.00 4.45
N ARG A 196 -11.62 -4.13 5.59
CA ARG A 196 -12.27 -5.38 6.01
C ARG A 196 -13.27 -5.88 4.97
N GLN A 197 -14.03 -4.98 4.35
CA GLN A 197 -15.05 -5.33 3.36
C GLN A 197 -14.48 -5.64 1.97
N ARG A 198 -13.40 -4.96 1.56
CA ARG A 198 -12.95 -4.92 0.15
C ARG A 198 -11.59 -5.57 -0.07
N PHE A 199 -10.65 -5.42 0.84
CA PHE A 199 -9.27 -5.83 0.60
C PHE A 199 -9.12 -7.35 0.37
N PRO A 200 -9.80 -8.24 1.13
CA PRO A 200 -9.69 -9.68 0.89
C PRO A 200 -10.13 -10.09 -0.51
N SER A 201 -11.26 -9.58 -1.01
CA SER A 201 -11.78 -9.95 -2.33
C SER A 201 -10.90 -9.41 -3.46
N LEU A 202 -10.37 -8.19 -3.31
CA LEU A 202 -9.46 -7.59 -4.28
C LEU A 202 -8.13 -8.35 -4.38
N VAL A 203 -7.54 -8.76 -3.25
CA VAL A 203 -6.33 -9.59 -3.25
C VAL A 203 -6.59 -10.94 -3.91
N GLN A 204 -7.71 -11.59 -3.60
CA GLN A 204 -8.07 -12.88 -4.22
C GLN A 204 -8.30 -12.73 -5.72
N GLN A 205 -8.90 -11.62 -6.17
CA GLN A 205 -9.06 -11.34 -7.58
C GLN A 205 -7.71 -11.16 -8.28
N ALA A 206 -6.79 -10.37 -7.72
CA ALA A 206 -5.45 -10.19 -8.29
C ALA A 206 -4.70 -11.53 -8.45
N ILE A 207 -4.87 -12.45 -7.49
CA ILE A 207 -4.29 -13.79 -7.54
C ILE A 207 -4.96 -14.63 -8.62
N ALA A 208 -6.29 -14.67 -8.66
CA ALA A 208 -7.05 -15.43 -9.65
C ALA A 208 -6.75 -14.98 -11.08
N ASP A 209 -6.61 -13.67 -11.29
CA ASP A 209 -6.29 -13.07 -12.58
C ASP A 209 -4.80 -13.21 -12.94
N GLY A 210 -3.95 -13.64 -12.00
CA GLY A 210 -2.49 -13.64 -12.18
C GLY A 210 -1.95 -12.24 -12.47
N PHE A 211 -2.63 -11.20 -11.98
CA PHE A 211 -2.38 -9.82 -12.35
C PHE A 211 -2.46 -8.87 -11.16
N LEU A 212 -1.36 -8.15 -10.94
CA LEU A 212 -1.32 -6.99 -10.03
C LEU A 212 -0.92 -5.77 -10.86
N ALA A 213 -1.74 -4.73 -10.82
CA ALA A 213 -1.39 -3.45 -11.45
C ALA A 213 -0.16 -2.82 -10.79
N THR A 214 0.57 -2.00 -11.54
CA THR A 214 1.57 -1.10 -10.94
C THR A 214 0.89 -0.17 -9.91
N PRO A 215 1.61 0.47 -8.98
CA PRO A 215 1.06 1.58 -8.21
C PRO A 215 0.65 2.73 -9.14
N ARG A 216 -0.35 3.52 -8.74
CA ARG A 216 -0.67 4.75 -9.49
C ARG A 216 0.39 5.81 -9.21
N GLY A 217 0.87 6.47 -10.25
CA GLY A 217 1.70 7.65 -10.18
C GLY A 217 0.99 8.83 -10.84
N THR A 218 1.73 9.63 -11.60
CA THR A 218 1.14 10.71 -12.39
C THR A 218 0.52 10.11 -13.64
N THR A 219 -0.69 10.53 -14.01
CA THR A 219 -1.42 9.94 -15.14
C THR A 219 -1.70 10.94 -16.22
N GLU A 220 -1.64 10.50 -17.45
CA GLU A 220 -1.99 11.27 -18.64
C GLU A 220 -2.92 10.43 -19.52
N TYR A 221 -3.92 11.07 -20.11
CA TYR A 221 -4.98 10.40 -20.86
C TYR A 221 -4.93 10.84 -22.32
N ASP A 222 -5.22 9.91 -23.22
CA ASP A 222 -5.29 10.17 -24.66
C ASP A 222 -4.05 10.91 -25.21
N THR A 223 -2.86 10.42 -24.83
CA THR A 223 -1.60 11.03 -25.27
C THR A 223 -1.37 10.82 -26.76
N ASP A 224 -0.71 11.78 -27.39
CA ASP A 224 -0.26 11.73 -28.79
C ASP A 224 1.17 11.21 -28.95
N HIS A 225 1.87 10.99 -27.84
CA HIS A 225 3.30 10.69 -27.82
C HIS A 225 3.64 9.35 -27.13
N HIS A 226 2.67 8.63 -26.55
CA HIS A 226 2.87 7.26 -26.06
C HIS A 226 1.75 6.31 -26.51
N GLN A 227 2.10 5.05 -26.80
CA GLN A 227 1.14 3.98 -27.02
C GLN A 227 1.57 2.69 -26.33
N CYS A 228 0.59 1.96 -25.78
CA CYS A 228 0.80 0.62 -25.27
C CYS A 228 0.76 -0.42 -26.41
N PRO A 229 1.86 -1.11 -26.74
CA PRO A 229 1.87 -2.11 -27.81
C PRO A 229 0.98 -3.33 -27.51
N HIS A 230 0.62 -3.54 -26.25
CA HIS A 230 -0.20 -4.70 -25.85
C HIS A 230 -1.70 -4.48 -25.96
N CYS A 231 -2.21 -3.28 -25.67
CA CYS A 231 -3.66 -3.00 -25.70
C CYS A 231 -4.05 -1.79 -26.55
N GLY A 232 -3.09 -1.12 -27.19
CA GLY A 232 -3.31 0.04 -28.06
C GLY A 232 -3.68 1.34 -27.34
N SER A 233 -3.86 1.31 -26.00
CA SER A 233 -4.21 2.50 -25.22
C SER A 233 -3.08 3.52 -25.22
N THR A 234 -3.46 4.79 -25.32
CA THR A 234 -2.61 5.98 -25.21
C THR A 234 -2.66 6.61 -23.82
N ASP A 235 -3.29 5.94 -22.84
CA ASP A 235 -3.34 6.39 -21.45
C ASP A 235 -2.10 5.91 -20.69
N VAL A 236 -1.40 6.84 -20.04
CA VAL A 236 -0.09 6.63 -19.43
C VAL A 236 -0.15 6.78 -17.92
N ASN A 237 0.64 5.96 -17.22
CA ASN A 237 0.92 6.03 -15.80
C ASN A 237 2.44 6.15 -15.59
N TRP A 238 2.88 7.34 -15.18
CA TRP A 238 4.25 7.68 -14.81
C TRP A 238 4.48 7.31 -13.35
N VAL A 239 5.13 6.18 -13.11
CA VAL A 239 5.31 5.63 -11.76
C VAL A 239 6.74 5.22 -11.50
N ALA A 240 7.29 5.72 -10.39
CA ALA A 240 8.71 5.56 -10.04
C ALA A 240 9.62 6.13 -11.15
N GLU A 241 10.23 5.26 -11.95
CA GLU A 241 11.12 5.56 -13.08
C GLU A 241 10.62 4.84 -14.36
N SER A 242 9.36 4.39 -14.36
CA SER A 242 8.75 3.65 -15.47
C SER A 242 7.57 4.41 -16.06
N VAL A 243 7.44 4.30 -17.38
CA VAL A 243 6.28 4.76 -18.15
C VAL A 243 5.51 3.53 -18.57
N VAL A 244 4.32 3.34 -18.01
CA VAL A 244 3.50 2.15 -18.28
C VAL A 244 2.10 2.56 -18.67
N CYS A 245 1.42 1.69 -19.40
CA CYS A 245 0.04 1.86 -19.76
C CYS A 245 -0.81 1.93 -18.48
N LEU A 246 -1.66 2.95 -18.38
CA LEU A 246 -2.57 3.11 -17.26
C LEU A 246 -3.46 1.87 -17.10
N ARG A 247 -3.95 1.33 -18.23
CA ARG A 247 -4.94 0.26 -18.30
C ARG A 247 -4.39 -1.11 -17.93
N CYS A 248 -3.34 -1.54 -18.63
CA CYS A 248 -2.80 -2.89 -18.46
C CYS A 248 -1.49 -2.92 -17.68
N SER A 249 -0.91 -1.78 -17.25
CA SER A 249 0.37 -1.75 -16.52
C SER A 249 1.52 -2.44 -17.24
N ARG A 250 1.54 -2.49 -18.57
CA ARG A 250 2.72 -2.89 -19.36
C ARG A 250 3.47 -1.66 -19.85
N PRO A 251 4.77 -1.74 -20.18
CA PRO A 251 5.51 -0.61 -20.74
C PRO A 251 4.80 -0.02 -21.97
N THR A 252 4.83 1.30 -22.09
CA THR A 252 4.45 2.03 -23.31
C THR A 252 5.68 2.32 -24.15
N GLU A 253 5.47 2.64 -25.42
CA GLU A 253 6.50 3.08 -26.35
C GLU A 253 6.17 4.51 -26.79
N ASP A 254 7.20 5.31 -27.05
CA ASP A 254 7.04 6.61 -27.69
C ASP A 254 6.51 6.41 -29.12
N ILE A 255 5.55 7.24 -29.52
CA ILE A 255 5.05 7.29 -30.90
C ILE A 255 5.55 8.59 -31.55
N ASP A 256 6.39 8.42 -32.57
CA ASP A 256 6.91 9.51 -33.42
C ASP A 256 5.81 10.14 -34.30
#